data_AF-A0A4W3GUN9-F1
#
_entry.id   AF-A0A4W3GUN9-F1
#
_cell.length_a   1.000
_cell.length_b   1.000
_cell.length_c   1.000
_cell.angle_alpha   90.00
_cell.angle_beta   90.00
_cell.angle_gamma   90.00
#
_symmetry.space_group_name_H-M   'P 1'
#
loop_
_entity.id
_entity.type
_entity.pdbx_description
1 polymer ?
#
loop_
_entity_poly.entity_id
_entity_poly.type
_entity_poly.pdbx_seq_one_letter_code
_entity_poly.pdbx_strand_id
1 'polypeptide(L)'
;MAAEREPERGGGGGGKEERPAGLALALDELVRSVSLQRRRPVLLHVTVGPFGLLYALWLYVWLCRFDAVSEHPEAGLAALAALGFVHVLSALSGHWSVHAHCLLTCYKEPNPSKATWAKVVPTPNNGSAELVQLHHDKGEDGNEIIYFEFQKIKYWRDVKERREFVPVAFPVERALHYYQNAKGFQDETELKATEKKYGTNKAEMVVPEFMQLFKERATAPFFVFQVSV
;
A
#
# COMPACT_ATOMS: atom_id res chain seq x y z
N MET A 1 -21.89 53.70 -41.50
CA MET A 1 -21.15 54.95 -41.22
C MET A 1 -20.99 55.02 -39.72
N ALA A 2 -19.73 54.99 -39.23
CA ALA A 2 -19.26 55.10 -37.83
C ALA A 2 -19.71 53.97 -36.85
N ALA A 3 -18.85 53.06 -36.38
CA ALA A 3 -17.61 53.17 -35.59
C ALA A 3 -17.84 53.29 -34.06
N GLU A 4 -17.58 52.17 -33.38
CA GLU A 4 -16.70 52.01 -32.20
C GLU A 4 -16.98 52.78 -30.89
N ARG A 5 -17.17 52.06 -29.77
CA ARG A 5 -16.22 51.98 -28.62
C ARG A 5 -16.86 51.36 -27.36
N GLU A 6 -16.16 50.37 -26.79
CA GLU A 6 -16.23 50.01 -25.37
C GLU A 6 -15.64 51.13 -24.49
N PRO A 7 -15.95 51.14 -23.17
CA PRO A 7 -14.91 50.71 -22.23
C PRO A 7 -15.42 49.97 -20.95
N GLU A 8 -14.70 48.89 -20.60
CA GLU A 8 -14.15 48.51 -19.28
C GLU A 8 -14.68 49.21 -18.00
N ARG A 9 -15.24 48.40 -17.09
CA ARG A 9 -15.07 48.43 -15.61
C ARG A 9 -15.29 46.99 -15.12
N GLY A 10 -14.36 46.29 -14.48
CA GLY A 10 -13.49 46.74 -13.39
C GLY A 10 -14.21 46.54 -12.06
N GLY A 11 -14.17 45.33 -11.50
CA GLY A 11 -14.83 44.98 -10.24
C GLY A 11 -14.36 43.65 -9.68
N GLY A 12 -13.14 43.63 -9.15
CA GLY A 12 -12.55 42.48 -8.48
C GLY A 12 -13.34 42.06 -7.24
N GLY A 13 -13.85 40.83 -7.27
CA GLY A 13 -14.28 40.08 -6.10
C GLY A 13 -13.38 38.87 -5.95
N GLY A 14 -12.15 39.10 -5.47
CA GLY A 14 -11.23 38.05 -5.07
C GLY A 14 -11.77 37.33 -3.84
N GLY A 15 -12.71 36.42 -4.05
CA GLY A 15 -13.04 35.39 -3.09
C GLY A 15 -11.81 34.50 -2.92
N LYS A 16 -10.98 34.82 -1.92
CA LYS A 16 -10.03 33.87 -1.37
C LYS A 16 -10.85 32.72 -0.81
N GLU A 17 -11.03 31.69 -1.64
CA GLU A 17 -11.40 30.37 -1.18
C GLU A 17 -10.25 29.89 -0.29
N GLU A 18 -10.39 30.12 1.01
CA GLU A 18 -9.55 29.52 2.03
C GLU A 18 -9.70 28.00 1.92
N ARG A 19 -8.82 27.39 1.12
CA ARG A 19 -8.69 25.94 1.04
C ARG A 19 -8.22 25.44 2.41
N PRO A 20 -8.97 24.57 3.10
CA PRO A 20 -8.53 24.03 4.37
C PRO A 20 -7.23 23.24 4.16
N ALA A 21 -6.17 23.70 4.83
CA ALA A 21 -4.88 23.04 4.90
C ALA A 21 -5.05 21.68 5.60
N GLY A 22 -5.14 20.60 4.82
CA GLY A 22 -5.22 19.24 5.37
C GLY A 22 -5.58 18.12 4.40
N LEU A 23 -6.20 18.41 3.25
CA LEU A 23 -6.43 17.39 2.22
C LEU A 23 -5.20 17.27 1.33
N ALA A 24 -4.32 16.30 1.64
CA ALA A 24 -3.52 15.69 0.60
C ALA A 24 -4.49 15.28 -0.53
N LEU A 25 -4.34 15.87 -1.72
CA LEU A 25 -5.16 15.54 -2.88
C LEU A 25 -5.10 14.02 -3.05
N ALA A 26 -6.26 13.37 -2.98
CA ALA A 26 -6.34 11.95 -3.24
C ALA A 26 -5.88 11.72 -4.68
N LEU A 27 -5.09 10.67 -4.88
CA LEU A 27 -4.56 10.30 -6.19
C LEU A 27 -5.69 9.97 -7.16
N ASP A 28 -6.77 9.39 -6.64
CA ASP A 28 -8.05 9.19 -7.34
C ASP A 28 -9.20 9.09 -6.30
N GLU A 29 -10.44 8.91 -6.76
CA GLU A 29 -11.62 8.71 -5.90
C GLU A 29 -11.43 7.54 -4.92
N LEU A 30 -10.75 6.47 -5.35
CA LEU A 30 -10.56 5.24 -4.59
C LEU A 30 -9.27 5.20 -3.78
N VAL A 31 -8.20 5.83 -4.28
CA VAL A 31 -6.85 5.77 -3.68
C VAL A 31 -6.44 7.15 -3.19
N ARG A 32 -6.22 7.27 -1.88
CA ARG A 32 -5.71 8.50 -1.28
C ARG A 32 -4.22 8.69 -1.54
N SER A 33 -3.43 7.65 -1.31
CA SER A 33 -1.97 7.73 -1.48
C SER A 33 -1.34 6.38 -1.74
N VAL A 34 -0.26 6.39 -2.51
CA VAL A 34 0.56 5.21 -2.80
C VAL A 34 1.98 5.50 -2.35
N SER A 35 2.54 4.62 -1.54
CA SER A 35 3.94 4.73 -1.08
C SER A 35 4.72 3.47 -1.45
N LEU A 36 5.88 3.67 -2.07
CA LEU A 36 6.73 2.59 -2.53
C LEU A 36 7.55 2.03 -1.38
N GLN A 37 7.56 0.71 -1.26
CA GLN A 37 8.16 -0.02 -0.16
C GLN A 37 9.11 -1.09 -0.70
N ARG A 38 10.13 -1.37 0.10
CA ARG A 38 11.02 -2.52 -0.09
C ARG A 38 11.13 -3.31 1.20
N ARG A 39 11.20 -4.63 1.07
CA ARG A 39 11.27 -5.53 2.22
C ARG A 39 12.69 -5.51 2.79
N ARG A 40 12.80 -5.45 4.11
CA ARG A 40 14.07 -5.60 4.81
C ARG A 40 14.50 -7.07 4.79
N PRO A 41 15.81 -7.37 4.89
CA PRO A 41 16.23 -8.74 5.17
C PRO A 41 15.68 -9.18 6.53
N VAL A 42 15.45 -10.48 6.69
CA VAL A 42 14.76 -11.06 7.86
C VAL A 42 15.42 -10.67 9.18
N LEU A 43 16.75 -10.59 9.22
CA LEU A 43 17.51 -10.19 10.41
C LEU A 43 17.25 -8.74 10.83
N LEU A 44 16.90 -7.87 9.88
CA LEU A 44 16.58 -6.46 10.14
C LEU A 44 15.07 -6.23 10.35
N HIS A 45 14.26 -7.29 10.34
CA HIS A 45 12.90 -7.17 10.83
C HIS A 45 12.96 -6.79 12.30
N VAL A 46 12.11 -5.84 12.68
CA VAL A 46 12.05 -5.35 14.07
C VAL A 46 11.72 -6.51 15.02
N THR A 47 10.88 -7.45 14.59
CA THR A 47 10.51 -8.67 15.32
C THR A 47 11.66 -9.67 15.49
N VAL A 48 12.75 -9.56 14.73
CA VAL A 48 13.84 -10.55 14.78
C VAL A 48 15.10 -9.94 15.36
N GLY A 49 15.66 -8.92 14.72
CA GLY A 49 16.95 -8.35 15.12
C GLY A 49 16.90 -7.68 16.49
N PRO A 50 16.12 -6.59 16.65
CA PRO A 50 15.97 -5.90 17.93
C PRO A 50 15.51 -6.81 19.07
N PHE A 51 14.49 -7.67 18.86
CA PHE A 51 14.07 -8.61 19.90
C PHE A 51 15.14 -9.64 20.22
N GLY A 52 15.86 -10.17 19.23
CA GLY A 52 16.99 -11.08 19.46
C GLY A 52 18.08 -10.46 20.35
N LEU A 53 18.41 -9.18 20.11
CA LEU A 53 19.33 -8.44 20.97
C LEU A 53 18.76 -8.21 22.38
N LEU A 54 17.47 -7.91 22.50
CA LEU A 54 16.81 -7.75 23.81
C LEU A 54 16.83 -9.05 24.62
N TYR A 55 16.57 -10.21 24.00
CA TYR A 55 16.68 -11.51 24.66
C TYR A 55 18.11 -11.83 25.08
N ALA A 56 19.10 -11.57 24.20
CA ALA A 56 20.50 -11.77 24.52
C ALA A 56 20.96 -10.86 25.68
N LEU A 57 20.54 -9.59 25.69
CA LEU A 57 20.82 -8.65 26.76
C LEU A 57 20.16 -9.08 28.07
N TRP A 58 18.89 -9.47 28.03
CA TRP A 58 18.18 -9.99 29.20
C TRP A 58 18.91 -11.21 29.78
N LEU A 59 19.31 -12.16 28.92
CA LEU A 59 20.04 -13.36 29.33
C LEU A 59 21.41 -13.02 29.93
N TYR A 60 22.14 -12.06 29.34
CA TYR A 60 23.42 -11.60 29.87
C TYR A 60 23.27 -10.97 31.26
N VAL A 61 22.28 -10.08 31.44
CA VAL A 61 21.99 -9.45 32.73
C VAL A 61 21.62 -10.50 33.78
N TRP A 62 20.81 -11.48 33.37
CA TRP A 62 20.34 -12.59 34.21
C TRP A 62 21.47 -13.49 34.71
N LEU A 63 22.41 -13.87 33.84
CA LEU A 63 23.47 -14.83 34.16
C LEU A 63 24.75 -14.20 34.69
N CYS A 64 25.10 -12.99 34.24
CA CYS A 64 26.45 -12.44 34.44
C CYS A 64 26.49 -11.22 35.37
N ARG A 65 25.39 -10.48 35.53
CA ARG A 65 25.44 -9.16 36.17
C ARG A 65 24.78 -9.09 37.53
N PHE A 66 23.65 -9.76 37.68
CA PHE A 66 22.99 -9.96 38.95
C PHE A 66 23.12 -11.44 39.25
N ASP A 67 23.44 -11.82 40.48
CA ASP A 67 23.32 -13.21 40.94
C ASP A 67 21.82 -13.61 41.05
N ALA A 68 21.01 -13.14 40.09
CA ALA A 68 19.56 -13.18 40.10
C ALA A 68 19.03 -14.61 39.92
N VAL A 69 19.88 -15.51 39.43
CA VAL A 69 19.61 -16.96 39.43
C VAL A 69 19.47 -17.48 40.86
N SER A 70 20.22 -16.94 41.83
CA SER A 70 20.23 -17.40 43.21
C SER A 70 19.38 -16.54 44.15
N GLU A 71 19.34 -15.22 43.96
CA GLU A 71 18.61 -14.30 44.85
C GLU A 71 17.14 -14.08 44.47
N HIS A 72 16.81 -13.97 43.18
CA HIS A 72 15.47 -13.56 42.70
C HIS A 72 15.03 -14.26 41.40
N PRO A 73 14.88 -15.60 41.38
CA PRO A 73 14.48 -16.37 40.19
C PRO A 73 13.14 -15.89 39.59
N GLU A 74 12.18 -15.51 40.44
CA GLU A 74 10.86 -15.04 40.05
C GLU A 74 10.88 -13.75 39.23
N ALA A 75 11.77 -12.80 39.56
CA ALA A 75 11.84 -11.52 38.88
C ALA A 75 12.33 -11.65 37.43
N GLY A 76 13.28 -12.56 37.18
CA GLY A 76 13.75 -12.85 35.82
C GLY A 76 12.70 -13.53 34.98
N LEU A 77 12.00 -14.52 35.54
CA LEU A 77 10.90 -15.20 34.85
C LEU A 77 9.79 -14.22 34.48
N ALA A 78 9.43 -13.32 35.40
CA ALA A 78 8.46 -12.26 35.14
C ALA A 78 8.93 -11.33 34.01
N ALA A 79 10.20 -10.91 34.03
CA ALA A 79 10.78 -10.08 32.97
C ALA A 79 10.81 -10.79 31.60
N LEU A 80 11.14 -12.09 31.57
CA LEU A 80 11.11 -12.90 30.36
C LEU A 80 9.70 -13.03 29.80
N ALA A 81 8.72 -13.31 30.65
CA ALA A 81 7.32 -13.39 30.28
C ALA A 81 6.81 -12.07 29.70
N ALA A 82 7.15 -10.93 30.34
CA ALA A 82 6.82 -9.61 29.85
C ALA A 82 7.46 -9.32 28.47
N LEU A 83 8.74 -9.67 28.29
CA LEU A 83 9.43 -9.51 27.00
C LEU A 83 8.77 -10.38 25.91
N GLY A 84 8.43 -11.63 26.23
CA GLY A 84 7.67 -12.52 25.35
C GLY A 84 6.32 -11.95 24.95
N PHE A 85 5.58 -11.40 25.92
CA PHE A 85 4.28 -10.79 25.66
C PHE A 85 4.40 -9.57 24.72
N VAL A 86 5.35 -8.66 24.96
CA VAL A 86 5.60 -7.50 24.08
C VAL A 86 6.03 -7.94 22.68
N HIS A 87 6.83 -9.00 22.58
CA HIS A 87 7.25 -9.56 21.30
C HIS A 87 6.05 -10.11 20.51
N VAL A 88 5.20 -10.92 21.14
CA VAL A 88 3.97 -11.46 20.53
C VAL A 88 3.03 -10.34 20.10
N LEU A 89 2.80 -9.33 20.95
CA LEU A 89 1.98 -8.17 20.60
C LEU A 89 2.54 -7.41 19.40
N SER A 90 3.86 -7.25 19.31
CA SER A 90 4.50 -6.61 18.16
C SER A 90 4.25 -7.40 16.88
N ALA A 91 4.40 -8.72 16.91
CA ALA A 91 4.11 -9.58 15.77
C ALA A 91 2.62 -9.53 15.36
N LEU A 92 1.71 -9.61 16.34
CA LEU A 92 0.26 -9.51 16.11
C LEU A 92 -0.12 -8.14 15.53
N SER A 93 0.47 -7.05 16.00
CA SER A 93 0.20 -5.71 15.45
C SER A 93 0.49 -5.65 13.95
N GLY A 94 1.55 -6.33 13.49
CA GLY A 94 1.87 -6.48 12.07
C GLY A 94 0.88 -7.35 11.29
N HIS A 95 0.16 -8.24 11.96
CA HIS A 95 -0.89 -9.03 11.31
C HIS A 95 -2.18 -8.22 11.08
N TRP A 96 -2.58 -7.42 12.07
CA TRP A 96 -3.84 -6.67 12.05
C TRP A 96 -3.75 -5.32 11.35
N SER A 97 -2.55 -4.75 11.26
CA SER A 97 -2.35 -3.42 10.67
C SER A 97 -1.27 -3.44 9.60
N VAL A 98 -1.66 -3.10 8.37
CA VAL A 98 -0.70 -2.92 7.26
C VAL A 98 0.29 -1.80 7.54
N HIS A 99 -0.10 -0.80 8.33
CA HIS A 99 0.81 0.27 8.75
C HIS A 99 1.91 -0.28 9.65
N ALA A 100 1.54 -1.04 10.68
CA ALA A 100 2.49 -1.70 11.56
C ALA A 100 3.34 -2.72 10.79
N HIS A 101 2.73 -3.53 9.92
CA HIS A 101 3.46 -4.49 9.07
C HIS A 101 4.57 -3.82 8.26
N CYS A 102 4.25 -2.71 7.60
CA CYS A 102 5.23 -1.94 6.83
C CYS A 102 6.34 -1.36 7.70
N LEU A 103 6.02 -0.89 8.92
CA LEU A 103 7.02 -0.37 9.84
C LEU A 103 7.97 -1.47 10.36
N LEU A 104 7.44 -2.67 10.63
CA LEU A 104 8.19 -3.79 11.20
C LEU A 104 9.06 -4.50 10.16
N THR A 105 8.61 -4.61 8.92
CA THR A 105 9.23 -5.46 7.88
C THR A 105 9.72 -4.71 6.64
N CYS A 106 9.26 -3.49 6.42
CA CYS A 106 9.55 -2.73 5.20
C CYS A 106 10.28 -1.41 5.50
N TYR A 107 10.78 -0.78 4.45
CA TYR A 107 11.24 0.60 4.47
C TYR A 107 10.78 1.31 3.19
N LYS A 108 10.63 2.63 3.26
CA LYS A 108 10.23 3.46 2.12
C LYS A 108 11.37 3.52 1.11
N GLU A 109 11.09 3.16 -0.15
CA GLU A 109 12.07 3.23 -1.23
C GLU A 109 11.72 4.43 -2.15
N PRO A 110 12.61 5.43 -2.29
CA PRO A 110 12.36 6.58 -3.15
C PRO A 110 12.48 6.23 -4.65
N ASN A 111 13.23 5.20 -5.00
CA ASN A 111 13.46 4.82 -6.39
C ASN A 111 12.39 3.83 -6.87
N PRO A 112 11.55 4.20 -7.84
CA PRO A 112 10.49 3.33 -8.34
C PRO A 112 11.01 2.03 -8.95
N SER A 113 12.14 2.04 -9.66
CA SER A 113 12.74 0.84 -10.26
C SER A 113 13.28 -0.18 -9.25
N LYS A 114 13.51 0.22 -7.99
CA LYS A 114 14.02 -0.69 -6.93
C LYS A 114 12.93 -1.17 -5.98
N ALA A 115 11.79 -0.49 -5.95
CA ALA A 115 10.67 -0.86 -5.11
C ALA A 115 10.14 -2.23 -5.51
N THR A 116 9.56 -2.97 -4.58
CA THR A 116 8.99 -4.31 -4.85
C THR A 116 7.54 -4.39 -4.42
N TRP A 117 7.13 -3.49 -3.53
CA TRP A 117 5.81 -3.44 -2.96
C TRP A 117 5.29 -2.00 -3.01
N ALA A 118 3.98 -1.86 -3.16
CA ALA A 118 3.28 -0.59 -3.03
C ALA A 118 2.32 -0.68 -1.85
N LYS A 119 2.49 0.22 -0.88
CA LYS A 119 1.53 0.41 0.20
C LYS A 119 0.47 1.39 -0.30
N VAL A 120 -0.73 0.88 -0.52
CA VAL A 120 -1.89 1.63 -1.01
C VAL A 120 -2.78 1.96 0.17
N VAL A 121 -3.10 3.24 0.32
CA VAL A 121 -4.05 3.73 1.33
C VAL A 121 -5.29 4.22 0.59
N PRO A 122 -6.44 3.56 0.73
CA PRO A 122 -7.68 4.00 0.10
C PRO A 122 -8.20 5.29 0.72
N THR A 123 -9.12 5.94 0.02
CA THR A 123 -9.93 7.02 0.59
C THR A 123 -10.89 6.47 1.66
N PRO A 124 -11.40 7.33 2.57
CA PRO A 124 -12.35 6.89 3.59
C PRO A 124 -13.56 6.15 2.97
N ASN A 125 -14.02 5.09 3.62
CA ASN A 125 -15.12 4.21 3.17
C ASN A 125 -14.83 3.29 1.98
N ASN A 126 -13.64 3.34 1.36
CA ASN A 126 -13.25 2.45 0.26
C ASN A 126 -12.37 1.26 0.72
N GLY A 127 -12.66 0.75 1.92
CA GLY A 127 -11.97 -0.39 2.52
C GLY A 127 -10.72 -0.01 3.32
N SER A 128 -9.81 -0.97 3.49
CA SER A 128 -8.60 -0.85 4.32
C SER A 128 -7.33 -0.71 3.48
N ALA A 129 -6.28 -0.15 4.10
CA ALA A 129 -4.96 -0.09 3.46
C ALA A 129 -4.41 -1.51 3.17
N GLU A 130 -3.74 -1.66 2.04
CA GLU A 130 -3.21 -2.93 1.56
C GLU A 130 -1.77 -2.77 1.07
N LEU A 131 -0.98 -3.83 1.20
CA LEU A 131 0.36 -3.92 0.65
C LEU A 131 0.32 -4.83 -0.57
N VAL A 132 0.35 -4.23 -1.76
CA VAL A 132 0.24 -4.94 -3.04
C VAL A 132 1.61 -5.10 -3.68
N GLN A 133 1.78 -6.17 -4.45
CA GLN A 133 3.04 -6.44 -5.17
C GLN A 133 3.18 -5.48 -6.35
N LEU A 134 4.39 -4.93 -6.53
CA LEU A 134 4.71 -4.09 -7.67
C LEU A 134 5.28 -4.95 -8.79
N HIS A 135 4.72 -4.81 -9.99
CA HIS A 135 5.20 -5.46 -11.20
C HIS A 135 6.00 -4.46 -12.03
N HIS A 136 7.13 -4.93 -12.56
CA HIS A 136 8.03 -4.15 -13.39
C HIS A 136 8.02 -4.70 -14.78
N ASP A 137 7.80 -3.81 -15.73
CA ASP A 137 7.73 -4.14 -17.12
C ASP A 137 8.67 -3.23 -17.92
N LYS A 138 9.60 -3.84 -18.64
CA LYS A 138 10.56 -3.12 -19.49
C LYS A 138 10.06 -3.16 -20.91
N GLY A 139 9.55 -2.03 -21.40
CA GLY A 139 9.20 -1.86 -22.80
C GLY A 139 10.43 -1.91 -23.70
N GLU A 140 10.24 -2.31 -24.96
CA GLU A 140 11.30 -2.39 -25.98
C GLU A 140 11.95 -1.03 -26.23
N ASP A 141 11.22 0.06 -26.03
CA ASP A 141 11.69 1.46 -26.16
C ASP A 141 12.58 1.92 -24.98
N GLY A 142 12.91 1.01 -24.06
CA GLY A 142 13.65 1.31 -22.83
C GLY A 142 12.87 2.14 -21.81
N ASN A 143 11.54 2.25 -21.97
CA ASN A 143 10.64 2.82 -20.96
C ASN A 143 10.27 1.73 -19.96
N GLU A 144 10.61 1.94 -18.69
CA GLU A 144 10.20 1.04 -17.60
C GLU A 144 8.84 1.50 -17.07
N ILE A 145 7.85 0.62 -17.18
CA ILE A 145 6.51 0.82 -16.64
C ILE A 145 6.39 -0.03 -15.39
N ILE A 146 5.90 0.58 -14.32
CA ILE A 146 5.56 -0.15 -13.10
C ILE A 146 4.06 -0.11 -12.88
N TYR A 147 3.50 -1.23 -12.47
CA TYR A 147 2.06 -1.34 -12.21
C TYR A 147 1.75 -2.24 -11.01
N PHE A 148 0.58 -2.02 -10.44
CA PHE A 148 0.00 -2.89 -9.42
C PHE A 148 -1.52 -2.95 -9.62
N GLU A 149 -2.15 -3.92 -8.99
CA GLU A 149 -3.60 -4.06 -8.97
C GLU A 149 -4.10 -3.84 -7.54
N PHE A 150 -5.11 -2.99 -7.38
CA PHE A 150 -5.78 -2.76 -6.10
C PHE A 150 -7.29 -2.79 -6.34
N GLN A 151 -7.99 -3.66 -5.60
CA GLN A 151 -9.44 -3.87 -5.76
C GLN A 151 -9.88 -4.10 -7.22
N LYS A 152 -9.13 -4.93 -7.96
CA LYS A 152 -9.35 -5.24 -9.39
C LYS A 152 -9.16 -4.06 -10.37
N ILE A 153 -8.61 -2.94 -9.89
CA ILE A 153 -8.22 -1.80 -10.73
C ILE A 153 -6.71 -1.80 -10.90
N LYS A 154 -6.27 -1.77 -12.15
CA LYS A 154 -4.84 -1.67 -12.49
C LYS A 154 -4.41 -0.21 -12.46
N TYR A 155 -3.36 0.07 -11.70
CA TYR A 155 -2.68 1.36 -11.65
C TYR A 155 -1.30 1.22 -12.26
N TRP A 156 -0.91 2.18 -13.10
CA TRP A 156 0.38 2.16 -13.77
C TRP A 156 1.07 3.52 -13.69
N ARG A 157 2.39 3.49 -13.83
CA ARG A 157 3.25 4.67 -13.84
C ARG A 157 4.42 4.42 -14.78
N ASP A 158 4.73 5.42 -15.60
CA ASP A 158 6.00 5.48 -16.33
C ASP A 158 7.10 6.02 -15.40
N VAL A 159 8.20 5.27 -15.28
CA VAL A 159 9.35 5.63 -14.43
C VAL A 159 10.06 6.89 -14.94
N LYS A 160 10.13 7.12 -16.25
CA LYS A 160 10.85 8.26 -16.84
C LYS A 160 10.11 9.57 -16.66
N GLU A 161 8.78 9.56 -16.78
CA GLU A 161 7.97 10.78 -16.75
C GLU A 161 7.73 11.32 -15.33
N ARG A 162 8.21 10.64 -14.27
CA ARG A 162 8.00 10.98 -12.85
C ARG A 162 6.54 11.31 -12.52
N ARG A 163 5.59 10.70 -13.21
CA ARG A 163 4.16 10.91 -12.97
C ARG A 163 3.70 10.15 -11.74
N GLU A 164 2.57 10.55 -11.19
CA GLU A 164 1.91 9.78 -10.15
C GLU A 164 1.36 8.46 -10.70
N PHE A 165 0.93 7.55 -9.82
CA PHE A 165 0.22 6.37 -10.33
C PHE A 165 -1.12 6.82 -10.86
N VAL A 166 -1.51 6.30 -12.03
CA VAL A 166 -2.81 6.61 -12.63
C VAL A 166 -3.57 5.33 -12.91
N PRO A 167 -4.90 5.31 -12.72
CA PRO A 167 -5.71 4.18 -13.13
C PRO A 167 -5.62 4.00 -14.65
N VAL A 168 -5.79 2.76 -15.12
CA VAL A 168 -5.87 2.49 -16.56
C VAL A 168 -7.14 3.13 -17.13
N ALA A 169 -6.99 4.24 -17.85
CA ALA A 169 -8.08 4.93 -18.50
C ALA A 169 -8.44 4.25 -19.83
N PHE A 170 -9.73 4.01 -20.03
CA PHE A 170 -10.27 3.53 -21.29
C PHE A 170 -10.62 4.71 -22.20
N PRO A 171 -10.33 4.65 -23.51
CA PRO A 171 -10.61 5.74 -24.43
C PRO A 171 -12.11 5.79 -24.72
N VAL A 172 -12.88 6.52 -23.90
CA VAL A 172 -14.32 6.76 -24.08
C VAL A 172 -14.64 8.19 -24.55
N GLU A 173 -13.68 9.11 -24.45
CA GLU A 173 -13.87 10.54 -24.72
C GLU A 173 -13.44 10.95 -26.15
N ARG A 174 -13.20 9.99 -27.06
CA ARG A 174 -12.79 10.32 -28.43
C ARG A 174 -13.99 10.77 -29.26
N ALA A 175 -13.74 11.55 -30.31
CA ALA A 175 -14.79 11.96 -31.24
C ALA A 175 -15.44 10.74 -31.93
N LEU A 176 -16.75 10.82 -32.22
CA LEU A 176 -17.51 9.70 -32.82
C LEU A 176 -16.86 9.14 -34.10
N HIS A 177 -16.29 10.01 -34.92
CA HIS A 177 -15.57 9.65 -36.14
C HIS A 177 -14.43 8.65 -35.89
N TYR A 178 -13.74 8.74 -34.74
CA TYR A 178 -12.70 7.77 -34.37
C TYR A 178 -13.26 6.35 -34.28
N TYR A 179 -14.40 6.20 -33.61
CA TYR A 179 -15.03 4.88 -33.42
C TYR A 179 -15.65 4.34 -34.70
N GLN A 180 -16.24 5.22 -35.55
CA GLN A 180 -16.82 4.81 -36.83
C GLN A 180 -15.79 4.23 -37.80
N ASN A 181 -14.55 4.73 -37.76
CA ASN A 181 -13.48 4.29 -38.65
C ASN A 181 -12.59 3.20 -38.04
N ALA A 182 -12.88 2.72 -36.82
CA ALA A 182 -12.08 1.70 -36.16
C ALA A 182 -12.22 0.36 -36.89
N LYS A 183 -11.10 -0.20 -37.38
CA LYS A 183 -11.04 -1.47 -38.11
C LYS A 183 -10.64 -2.67 -37.23
N GLY A 184 -10.51 -2.47 -35.92
CA GLY A 184 -9.90 -3.43 -35.00
C GLY A 184 -8.37 -3.44 -35.06
N PHE A 185 -7.75 -4.28 -34.24
CA PHE A 185 -6.30 -4.47 -34.19
C PHE A 185 -5.83 -5.21 -35.45
N GLN A 186 -4.92 -4.58 -36.20
CA GLN A 186 -4.40 -5.16 -37.45
C GLN A 186 -3.13 -5.97 -37.20
N ASP A 187 -2.33 -5.57 -36.21
CA ASP A 187 -1.07 -6.22 -35.86
C ASP A 187 -1.17 -6.99 -34.54
N GLU A 188 -0.53 -8.16 -34.48
CA GLU A 188 -0.41 -8.93 -33.23
C GLU A 188 0.39 -8.18 -32.15
N THR A 189 1.31 -7.31 -32.55
CA THR A 189 2.10 -6.48 -31.62
C THR A 189 1.21 -5.48 -30.90
N GLU A 190 0.30 -4.82 -31.64
CA GLU A 190 -0.70 -3.91 -31.08
C GLU A 190 -1.68 -4.63 -30.17
N LEU A 191 -2.09 -5.85 -30.55
CA LEU A 191 -2.94 -6.71 -29.73
C LEU A 191 -2.26 -7.08 -28.40
N LYS A 192 -1.00 -7.54 -28.44
CA LYS A 192 -0.24 -7.89 -27.24
C LYS A 192 0.02 -6.68 -26.34
N ALA A 193 0.33 -5.52 -26.92
CA ALA A 193 0.51 -4.28 -26.16
C ALA A 193 -0.79 -3.85 -25.47
N THR A 194 -1.92 -3.98 -26.17
CA THR A 194 -3.27 -3.70 -25.64
C THR A 194 -3.65 -4.67 -24.53
N GLU A 195 -3.45 -5.98 -24.74
CA GLU A 195 -3.69 -7.02 -23.73
C GLU A 195 -2.85 -6.80 -22.48
N LYS A 196 -1.58 -6.39 -22.66
CA LYS A 196 -0.70 -6.04 -21.55
C LYS A 196 -1.19 -4.80 -20.79
N LYS A 197 -1.74 -3.80 -21.50
CA LYS A 197 -2.24 -2.56 -20.91
C LYS A 197 -3.55 -2.78 -20.15
N TYR A 198 -4.56 -3.36 -20.79
CA TYR A 198 -5.92 -3.47 -20.25
C TYR A 198 -6.21 -4.80 -19.54
N GLY A 199 -5.38 -5.82 -19.76
CA GLY A 199 -5.65 -7.18 -19.28
C GLY A 199 -6.67 -7.92 -20.15
N THR A 200 -6.97 -9.14 -19.74
CA THR A 200 -8.00 -9.96 -20.41
C THR A 200 -9.37 -9.68 -19.80
N ASN A 201 -10.42 -9.66 -20.63
CA ASN A 201 -11.80 -9.51 -20.15
C ASN A 201 -12.30 -10.83 -19.56
N LYS A 202 -11.98 -11.08 -18.29
CA LYS A 202 -12.44 -12.25 -17.53
C LYS A 202 -13.02 -11.79 -16.19
N ALA A 203 -14.28 -12.14 -15.95
CA ALA A 203 -14.93 -11.93 -14.65
C ALA A 203 -14.68 -13.16 -13.77
N GLU A 204 -13.67 -13.09 -12.91
CA GLU A 204 -13.34 -14.15 -11.97
C GLU A 204 -13.84 -13.78 -10.57
N MET A 205 -14.72 -14.63 -10.01
CA MET A 205 -15.11 -14.54 -8.61
C MET A 205 -14.14 -15.37 -7.77
N VAL A 206 -13.32 -14.70 -6.97
CA VAL A 206 -12.39 -15.38 -6.06
C VAL A 206 -13.15 -15.80 -4.81
N VAL A 207 -13.23 -17.11 -4.58
CA VAL A 207 -13.78 -17.65 -3.33
C VAL A 207 -12.72 -17.46 -2.23
N PRO A 208 -13.06 -16.84 -1.09
CA PRO A 208 -12.10 -16.63 -0.01
C PRO A 208 -11.63 -17.96 0.56
N GLU A 209 -10.36 -18.01 0.97
CA GLU A 209 -9.81 -19.21 1.59
C GLU A 209 -10.42 -19.47 2.97
N PHE A 210 -10.49 -20.75 3.35
CA PHE A 210 -11.00 -21.16 4.65
C PHE A 210 -10.33 -20.41 5.82
N MET A 211 -9.01 -20.21 5.76
CA MET A 211 -8.26 -19.55 6.82
C MET A 211 -8.72 -18.10 7.04
N GLN A 212 -9.09 -17.39 5.97
CA GLN A 212 -9.59 -16.03 6.07
C GLN A 212 -10.98 -16.01 6.72
N LEU A 213 -11.88 -16.88 6.26
CA LEU A 213 -13.21 -17.04 6.84
C LEU A 213 -13.15 -17.46 8.31
N PHE A 214 -12.22 -18.35 8.66
CA PHE A 214 -12.01 -18.78 10.03
C PHE A 214 -11.55 -17.63 10.92
N LYS A 215 -10.58 -16.81 10.47
CA LYS A 215 -10.11 -15.64 11.23
C LYS A 215 -11.25 -14.66 11.52
N GLU A 216 -12.08 -14.37 10.52
CA GLU A 216 -13.25 -13.50 10.67
C GLU A 216 -14.22 -14.03 11.74
N ARG A 217 -14.42 -15.36 11.79
CA ARG A 217 -15.27 -15.98 12.81
C ARG A 217 -14.60 -16.10 14.17
N ALA A 218 -13.30 -16.35 14.23
CA ALA A 218 -12.54 -16.47 15.48
C ALA A 218 -12.47 -15.13 16.23
N THR A 219 -12.59 -14.00 15.53
CA THR A 219 -12.73 -12.68 16.16
C THR A 219 -14.12 -12.38 16.71
N ALA A 220 -15.10 -13.28 16.53
CA ALA A 220 -16.43 -13.07 17.08
C ALA A 220 -16.37 -13.08 18.63
N PRO A 221 -17.08 -12.16 19.31
CA PRO A 221 -17.03 -12.04 20.76
C PRO A 221 -17.26 -13.36 21.50
N PHE A 222 -18.23 -14.14 21.04
CA PHE A 222 -18.57 -15.45 21.63
C PHE A 222 -17.38 -16.41 21.66
N PHE A 223 -16.64 -16.53 20.55
CA PHE A 223 -15.49 -17.44 20.47
C PHE A 223 -14.36 -17.01 21.41
N VAL A 224 -14.11 -15.70 21.49
CA VAL A 224 -13.10 -15.13 22.39
C VAL A 224 -13.46 -15.39 23.85
N PHE A 225 -14.75 -15.24 24.22
CA PHE A 225 -15.20 -15.53 25.59
C PHE A 225 -15.08 -17.01 25.95
N GLN A 226 -15.33 -17.93 25.00
CA GLN A 226 -15.21 -19.37 25.25
C GLN A 226 -13.76 -19.82 25.52
N VAL A 227 -12.78 -19.24 24.84
CA VAL A 227 -11.36 -19.60 25.00
C VAL A 227 -10.73 -18.95 26.23
N SER A 228 -11.31 -17.83 26.69
CA SER A 228 -10.81 -17.08 27.85
C SER A 228 -11.37 -17.58 29.20
N VAL A 229 -12.27 -18.57 29.17
CA VAL A 229 -12.91 -19.21 30.35
C VAL A 229 -12.25 -20.54 30.67
#